data_AF-A0A1Y2GWB2-F1
#
_entry.id   AF-A0A1Y2GWB2-F1
#
_cell.length_a   1.000
_cell.length_b   1.000
_cell.length_c   1.000
_cell.angle_alpha   90.00
_cell.angle_beta   90.00
_cell.angle_gamma   90.00
#
_symmetry.space_group_name_H-M   'P 1'
#
loop_
_entity.id
_entity.type
_entity.pdbx_description
1 polymer ?
#
loop_
_entity_poly.entity_id
_entity_poly.type
_entity_poly.pdbx_seq_one_letter_code
_entity_poly.pdbx_strand_id
1 'polypeptide(L)'
;MSDRKLPTEKSERILAELLKIPVNTICCDCGAANPKWASYSLGCFLCVRCVSIHRKMGTHISKVRSVTLDAWTQEDIDVKTIKSLLPFHFFFFFFFFFSPFLPFFTKLFSS
;
A
#
# COMPACT_ATOMS: atom_id res chain seq x y z
N MET A 1 0.96 27.73 6.89
CA MET A 1 1.98 26.92 7.56
C MET A 1 1.51 25.48 7.56
N SER A 2 2.12 24.57 6.81
CA SER A 2 1.86 23.14 7.01
C SER A 2 2.71 22.67 8.19
N ASP A 3 2.08 22.25 9.28
CA ASP A 3 2.78 21.67 10.43
C ASP A 3 3.73 20.57 9.96
N ARG A 4 5.03 20.77 10.16
CA ARG A 4 6.03 19.72 9.94
C ARG A 4 5.86 18.73 11.08
N LYS A 5 5.09 17.67 10.82
CA LYS A 5 5.00 16.48 11.68
C LYS A 5 6.42 15.96 11.96
N LEU A 6 6.88 16.07 13.20
CA LEU A 6 8.22 15.62 13.59
C LEU A 6 8.22 14.10 13.77
N PRO A 7 9.21 13.39 13.20
CA PRO A 7 9.38 11.97 13.48
C PRO A 7 9.75 11.76 14.95
N THR A 8 9.26 10.69 15.55
CA THR A 8 9.58 10.32 16.93
C THR A 8 10.47 9.08 16.93
N GLU A 9 11.44 8.99 17.83
CA GLU A 9 12.27 7.79 17.97
C GLU A 9 11.42 6.52 18.18
N LYS A 10 10.27 6.66 18.86
CA LYS A 10 9.30 5.59 19.06
C LYS A 10 8.70 5.08 17.75
N SER A 11 8.36 5.98 16.81
CA SER A 11 7.76 5.57 15.54
C SER A 11 8.76 4.82 14.65
N GLU A 12 10.03 5.24 14.64
CA GLU A 12 11.10 4.54 13.92
C GLU A 12 11.32 3.12 14.47
N ARG A 13 11.35 2.97 15.80
CA ARG A 13 11.47 1.65 16.45
C ARG A 13 10.31 0.73 16.08
N ILE A 14 9.07 1.23 16.13
CA ILE A 14 7.89 0.41 15.77
C ILE A 14 7.98 -0.01 14.31
N LEU A 15 8.31 0.90 13.40
CA LEU A 15 8.45 0.60 11.98
C LEU A 15 9.53 -0.47 11.72
N ALA A 16 10.65 -0.40 12.43
CA ALA A 16 11.70 -1.41 12.37
C ALA A 16 11.21 -2.80 12.84
N GLU A 17 10.44 -2.88 13.92
CA GLU A 17 9.84 -4.14 14.37
C GLU A 17 8.84 -4.71 13.36
N LEU A 18 8.05 -3.86 12.72
CA LEU A 18 7.07 -4.28 11.72
C LEU A 18 7.72 -4.91 10.48
N LEU A 19 8.88 -4.41 10.06
CA LEU A 19 9.63 -4.96 8.92
C LEU A 19 10.26 -6.33 9.22
N LYS A 20 10.40 -6.71 10.49
CA LYS A 20 10.88 -8.06 10.86
C LYS A 20 9.81 -9.12 10.69
N ILE A 21 8.54 -8.74 10.60
CA ILE A 21 7.44 -9.68 10.42
C ILE A 21 7.51 -10.24 9.00
N PRO A 22 7.58 -11.57 8.81
CA PRO A 22 7.79 -12.17 7.49
C PRO A 22 6.81 -11.69 6.41
N VAL A 23 5.53 -11.51 6.75
CA VAL A 23 4.51 -11.04 5.80
C VAL A 23 4.72 -9.60 5.33
N ASN A 24 5.43 -8.79 6.10
CA ASN A 24 5.75 -7.41 5.75
C ASN A 24 7.03 -7.29 4.93
N THR A 25 7.77 -8.39 4.74
CA THR A 25 8.97 -8.44 3.89
C THR A 25 8.64 -8.55 2.39
N ILE A 26 7.36 -8.68 2.05
CA ILE A 26 6.86 -8.75 0.67
C ILE A 26 5.82 -7.66 0.41
N CYS A 27 5.75 -7.21 -0.84
CA CYS A 27 4.75 -6.27 -1.31
C CYS A 27 3.36 -6.91 -1.26
N CYS A 28 2.37 -6.22 -0.69
CA CYS A 28 1.01 -6.75 -0.55
C CYS A 28 0.30 -7.01 -1.88
N ASP A 29 0.68 -6.29 -2.94
CA ASP A 29 -0.02 -6.38 -4.24
C ASP A 29 0.61 -7.40 -5.19
N CYS A 30 1.95 -7.46 -5.22
CA CYS A 30 2.67 -8.24 -6.24
C CYS A 30 3.67 -9.25 -5.66
N GLY A 31 3.81 -9.34 -4.33
CA GLY A 31 4.74 -10.27 -3.68
C GLY A 31 6.22 -9.92 -3.83
N ALA A 32 6.57 -8.82 -4.49
CA ALA A 32 7.97 -8.39 -4.61
C ALA A 32 8.62 -8.19 -3.24
N ALA A 33 9.83 -8.72 -3.06
CA ALA A 33 10.54 -8.65 -1.79
C ALA A 33 10.96 -7.22 -1.41
N ASN A 34 11.23 -7.02 -0.12
CA ASN A 34 11.80 -5.81 0.46
C ASN A 34 11.05 -4.52 0.10
N PRO A 35 9.75 -4.43 0.39
CA PRO A 35 8.98 -3.20 0.16
C PRO A 35 9.61 -2.02 0.91
N LYS A 36 9.65 -0.85 0.26
CA LYS A 36 10.27 0.39 0.78
C LYS A 36 9.25 1.49 1.07
N TRP A 37 7.98 1.19 0.84
CA TRP A 37 6.85 2.08 1.03
C TRP A 37 5.79 1.36 1.84
N ALA A 38 4.92 2.11 2.48
CA ALA A 38 3.76 1.58 3.18
C ALA A 38 2.55 2.48 2.94
N SER A 39 1.38 1.87 2.77
CA SER A 39 0.11 2.58 2.86
C SER A 39 -0.37 2.53 4.30
N TYR A 40 -0.29 3.64 5.01
CA TYR A 40 -0.64 3.70 6.43
C TYR A 40 -2.14 3.78 6.66
N SER A 41 -2.91 4.24 5.66
CA SER A 41 -4.37 4.17 5.72
C SER A 41 -4.90 2.74 5.49
N LEU A 42 -4.18 1.93 4.73
CA LEU A 42 -4.57 0.54 4.40
C LEU A 42 -3.84 -0.52 5.24
N GLY A 43 -2.74 -0.15 5.91
CA GLY A 43 -1.98 -1.04 6.78
C GLY A 43 -1.16 -2.09 6.02
N CYS A 44 -0.51 -1.72 4.91
CA CYS A 44 0.25 -2.66 4.07
C CYS A 44 1.57 -2.08 3.56
N PHE A 45 2.52 -2.96 3.22
CA PHE A 45 3.81 -2.60 2.63
C PHE A 45 3.82 -2.79 1.11
N LEU A 46 4.46 -1.84 0.41
CA LEU A 46 4.42 -1.69 -1.04
C LEU A 46 5.82 -1.57 -1.63
N CYS A 47 6.02 -2.18 -2.80
CA CYS A 47 7.18 -1.90 -3.64
C CYS A 47 7.01 -0.56 -4.39
N VAL A 48 8.10 -0.06 -4.98
CA VAL A 48 8.13 1.22 -5.72
C VAL A 48 7.13 1.27 -6.88
N ARG A 49 6.83 0.11 -7.49
CA ARG A 49 5.86 0.00 -8.58
C ARG A 49 4.43 0.19 -8.08
N CYS A 50 4.05 -0.58 -7.06
CA CYS A 50 2.69 -0.58 -6.52
C CYS A 50 2.34 0.75 -5.83
N VAL A 51 3.30 1.38 -5.13
CA VAL A 51 3.07 2.71 -4.55
C VAL A 51 2.74 3.76 -5.62
N SER A 52 3.30 3.64 -6.82
CA SER A 52 2.98 4.55 -7.94
C SER A 52 1.52 4.42 -8.38
N ILE A 53 0.94 3.23 -8.26
CA ILE A 53 -0.48 3.02 -8.58
C ILE A 53 -1.36 3.48 -7.42
N HIS A 54 -0.95 3.24 -6.18
CA HIS A 54 -1.61 3.81 -5.01
C HIS A 54 -1.66 5.34 -5.02
N ARG A 55 -0.63 6.01 -5.54
CA ARG A 55 -0.64 7.47 -5.72
C ARG A 55 -1.72 7.92 -6.72
N LYS A 56 -1.98 7.14 -7.78
CA LYS A 56 -3.02 7.44 -8.78
C LYS A 56 -4.44 7.24 -8.23
N MET A 57 -4.63 6.36 -7.25
CA MET A 57 -5.92 6.17 -6.57
C MET A 57 -6.35 7.41 -5.77
N GLY A 58 -5.41 8.24 -5.34
CA GLY A 58 -5.66 9.42 -4.54
C GLY A 58 -5.66 9.16 -3.02
N THR A 59 -5.41 10.24 -2.26
CA THR A 59 -5.17 10.20 -0.81
C THR A 59 -6.39 9.87 0.03
N HIS A 60 -7.59 9.97 -0.55
CA HIS A 60 -8.83 9.53 0.08
C HIS A 60 -8.96 8.00 0.09
N ILE A 61 -8.24 7.30 -0.78
CA ILE A 61 -8.20 5.83 -0.86
C ILE A 61 -6.95 5.28 -0.16
N SER A 62 -5.77 5.73 -0.60
CA SER A 62 -4.51 5.23 -0.10
C SER A 62 -3.55 6.36 0.22
N LYS A 63 -3.19 6.48 1.50
CA LYS A 63 -2.16 7.40 1.97
C LYS A 63 -0.85 6.65 2.13
N VAL A 64 0.16 7.01 1.34
CA VAL A 64 1.43 6.30 1.25
C VAL A 64 2.59 7.12 1.79
N ARG A 65 3.55 6.45 2.44
CA ARG A 65 4.83 7.02 2.89
C ARG A 65 5.97 6.04 2.67
N SER A 66 7.17 6.57 2.46
CA SER A 66 8.42 5.83 2.44
C SER A 66 8.76 5.36 3.84
N VAL A 67 9.24 4.13 3.94
CA VAL A 67 9.66 3.54 5.21
C VAL A 67 10.88 4.28 5.79
N THR A 68 11.79 4.75 4.93
CA THR A 68 13.07 5.34 5.36
C THR A 68 13.20 6.82 5.05
N LEU A 69 12.50 7.34 4.04
CA LEU A 69 12.68 8.71 3.56
C LEU A 69 11.67 9.69 4.15
N ASP A 70 10.53 9.21 4.65
CA ASP A 70 9.49 10.06 5.22
C ASP A 70 9.52 10.01 6.74
N ALA A 71 9.25 11.14 7.38
CA ALA A 71 9.01 11.18 8.81
C ALA A 71 7.70 10.44 9.14
N TRP A 72 7.68 9.64 10.20
CA TRP A 72 6.50 8.94 10.67
C TRP A 72 6.10 9.46 12.05
N THR A 73 4.82 9.81 12.24
CA THR A 73 4.30 10.13 13.58
C THR A 73 3.64 8.92 14.20
N GLN A 74 3.40 8.97 15.52
CA GLN A 74 2.70 7.89 16.21
C GLN A 74 1.30 7.69 15.63
N GLU A 75 0.59 8.77 15.26
CA GLU A 75 -0.75 8.67 14.66
C GLU A 75 -0.72 8.02 13.27
N ASP A 76 0.39 8.13 12.53
CA ASP A 76 0.53 7.50 11.23
C ASP A 76 0.82 5.98 11.36
N ILE A 77 1.39 5.57 12.48
CA ILE A 77 1.69 4.16 12.81
C ILE A 77 0.57 3.53 13.65
N ASP A 78 -0.31 4.35 14.22
CA ASP A 78 -1.30 3.91 15.19
C ASP A 78 -2.34 3.00 14.55
N VAL A 79 -2.37 1.79 15.10
CA VAL A 79 -3.41 0.78 14.97
C VAL A 79 -3.55 0.13 13.58
N LYS A 80 -3.18 -1.17 13.53
CA LYS A 80 -3.46 -2.22 12.50
C LYS A 80 -2.37 -2.55 11.49
N THR A 81 -1.10 -2.61 11.89
CA THR A 81 -0.03 -3.09 10.98
C THR A 81 -0.02 -4.61 10.70
N ILE A 82 -1.09 -5.33 11.01
CA ILE A 82 -1.26 -6.70 10.55
C ILE A 82 -2.72 -6.90 10.17
N LYS A 83 -3.02 -6.72 8.88
CA LYS A 83 -4.09 -7.46 8.22
C LYS A 83 -3.49 -8.18 7.03
N SER A 84 -2.60 -9.13 7.31
CA SER A 84 -2.35 -10.27 6.43
C SER A 84 -3.54 -11.24 6.44
N LEU A 85 -4.77 -10.72 6.32
CA LEU A 85 -5.94 -11.54 6.13
C LEU A 85 -6.38 -11.38 4.68
N LEU A 86 -5.90 -12.34 3.90
CA LEU A 86 -6.48 -12.87 2.67
C LEU A 86 -6.17 -12.08 1.39
N PRO A 87 -6.11 -12.78 0.24
CA PRO A 87 -5.31 -12.40 -0.90
C PRO A 87 -6.02 -11.29 -1.67
N PHE A 88 -5.62 -10.04 -1.43
CA PHE A 88 -5.90 -8.94 -2.36
C PHE A 88 -5.18 -9.07 -3.71
N HIS A 89 -4.61 -10.24 -4.01
CA HIS A 89 -4.20 -10.63 -5.37
C HIS A 89 -5.32 -10.43 -6.41
N PHE A 90 -6.59 -10.38 -6.00
CA PHE A 90 -7.72 -10.28 -6.92
C PHE A 90 -8.16 -8.84 -7.26
N PHE A 91 -8.15 -7.90 -6.31
CA PHE A 91 -8.81 -6.60 -6.55
C PHE A 91 -8.01 -5.70 -7.50
N PHE A 92 -6.67 -5.70 -7.40
CA PHE A 92 -5.82 -4.85 -8.24
C PHE A 92 -5.54 -5.46 -9.62
N PHE A 93 -5.44 -6.79 -9.71
CA PHE A 93 -5.25 -7.51 -10.97
C PHE A 93 -6.49 -7.38 -11.88
N PHE A 94 -7.70 -7.42 -11.30
CA PHE A 94 -8.95 -7.35 -12.05
C PHE A 94 -9.28 -5.92 -12.53
N PHE A 95 -9.05 -4.89 -11.72
CA PHE A 95 -9.44 -3.51 -12.07
C PHE A 95 -8.41 -2.76 -12.95
N PHE A 96 -7.11 -3.05 -12.82
CA PHE A 96 -6.06 -2.31 -13.55
C PHE A 96 -5.29 -3.12 -14.60
N PHE A 97 -5.24 -4.45 -14.52
CA PHE A 97 -4.53 -5.29 -15.49
C PHE A 97 -5.46 -6.04 -16.45
N PHE A 98 -6.68 -6.40 -16.04
CA PHE A 98 -7.71 -7.00 -16.93
C PHE A 98 -8.64 -5.98 -17.60
N SER A 99 -8.64 -4.73 -17.16
CA SER A 99 -9.45 -3.64 -17.76
C SER A 99 -8.67 -2.76 -18.76
N PRO A 100 -7.95 -3.35 -19.73
CA PRO A 100 -7.90 -2.74 -21.05
C PRO A 100 -8.46 -3.66 -22.15
N PHE A 101 -9.03 -4.82 -21.81
CA PHE A 101 -9.60 -5.77 -22.77
C PHE A 101 -11.14 -5.90 -22.73
N LEU A 102 -11.84 -4.88 -22.23
CA LEU A 102 -13.26 -4.71 -22.56
C LEU A 102 -13.46 -3.62 -23.64
N PRO A 103 -13.15 -3.95 -24.90
CA PRO A 103 -14.01 -3.57 -26.01
C PRO A 103 -14.69 -4.79 -26.66
N PHE A 104 -14.69 -5.98 -26.02
CA PHE A 104 -15.28 -7.18 -26.62
C PHE A 104 -16.61 -7.66 -25.99
N PHE A 105 -16.91 -7.34 -24.73
CA PHE A 105 -18.10 -7.90 -24.06
C PHE A 105 -19.42 -7.14 -24.29
N THR A 106 -19.40 -5.94 -24.87
CA THR A 106 -20.65 -5.26 -25.29
C THR A 106 -21.21 -5.78 -26.61
N LYS A 107 -20.52 -6.70 -27.31
CA LYS A 107 -21.03 -7.34 -28.54
C LYS A 107 -21.60 -8.75 -28.35
N LEU A 108 -21.61 -9.29 -27.13
CA LEU A 108 -22.25 -10.58 -26.84
C LEU A 108 -23.54 -10.48 -25.98
N PHE A 109 -23.93 -9.27 -25.57
CA PHE A 109 -25.25 -8.96 -25.00
C PHE A 109 -25.99 -7.92 -25.87
N SER A 110 -25.78 -8.00 -27.18
CA SER A 110 -26.80 -7.60 -28.16
C SER A 110 -27.48 -8.88 -28.62
N SER A 111 -28.41 -9.36 -27.80
CA SER A 111 -29.56 -10.14 -28.28
C SER A 111 -30.81 -9.58 -27.63
#